data_AF-A0A961CVZ4-F1
#
_entry.id   AF-A0A961CVZ4-F1
#
_cell.length_a   1.000
_cell.length_b   1.000
_cell.length_c   1.000
_cell.angle_alpha   90.00
_cell.angle_beta   90.00
_cell.angle_gamma   90.00
#
_symmetry.space_group_name_H-M   'P 1'
#
loop_
_entity.id
_entity.type
_entity.pdbx_description
1 polymer ?
#
loop_
_entity_poly.entity_id
_entity_poly.type
_entity_poly.pdbx_seq_one_letter_code
_entity_poly.pdbx_strand_id
1 'polypeptide(L)'
;MSTDPTPEQPLNGTPTSGPGPDEGGFAERHLGPDADAVAHMLATLGRTDLDSLIDDAVPASIRQSRPLGLQAIADESEALEQLRRIAGTNTVVTSLIGCGYHDTVTPPVILRNVLENPAWY
;
A
#
# COMPACT_ATOMS: atom_id res chain seq x y z
N MET A 1 2.77 -34.74 -20.89
CA MET A 1 4.16 -34.54 -21.33
C MET A 1 4.52 -33.11 -20.92
N SER A 2 5.41 -32.97 -19.94
CA SER A 2 5.95 -31.76 -19.27
C SER A 2 5.00 -30.63 -18.85
N THR A 3 4.60 -30.66 -17.59
CA THR A 3 4.35 -29.45 -16.78
C THR A 3 5.68 -29.06 -16.14
N ASP A 4 6.47 -28.22 -16.82
CA ASP A 4 7.60 -27.56 -16.19
C ASP A 4 7.05 -26.36 -15.40
N PRO A 5 7.32 -26.22 -14.09
CA PRO A 5 6.97 -25.01 -13.36
C PRO A 5 7.83 -23.85 -13.88
N THR A 6 7.19 -22.75 -14.27
CA THR A 6 7.86 -21.47 -14.53
C THR A 6 8.77 -21.15 -13.34
N PRO A 7 10.07 -20.86 -13.54
CA PRO A 7 10.95 -20.54 -12.44
C PRO A 7 10.47 -19.24 -11.79
N GLU A 8 10.12 -19.29 -10.51
CA GLU A 8 9.96 -18.10 -9.67
C GLU A 8 11.32 -17.38 -9.65
N GLN A 9 11.42 -16.30 -10.43
CA GLN A 9 12.57 -15.42 -10.42
C GLN A 9 12.63 -14.78 -9.02
N PRO A 10 13.73 -14.92 -8.26
CA PRO A 10 13.85 -14.21 -6.99
C PRO A 10 13.86 -12.71 -7.26
N LEU A 11 12.99 -11.97 -6.57
CA LEU A 11 12.95 -10.50 -6.53
C LEU A 11 14.18 -9.97 -5.77
N ASN A 12 15.38 -10.30 -6.22
CA ASN A 12 16.62 -9.78 -5.67
C ASN A 12 17.01 -8.51 -6.43
N GLY A 13 16.25 -7.44 -6.20
CA GLY A 13 16.75 -6.09 -6.37
C GLY A 13 17.63 -5.75 -5.16
N THR A 14 18.92 -5.55 -5.39
CA THR A 14 19.84 -4.99 -4.38
C THR A 14 19.28 -3.65 -3.89
N PRO A 15 19.21 -3.40 -2.57
CA PRO A 15 18.57 -2.19 -2.05
C PRO A 15 19.38 -0.96 -2.46
N THR A 16 18.81 -0.12 -3.33
CA THR A 16 19.20 1.28 -3.40
C THR A 16 18.47 1.99 -2.27
N SER A 17 19.15 2.12 -1.13
CA SER A 17 18.84 3.17 -0.16
C SER A 17 19.40 4.48 -0.70
N GLY A 18 18.71 5.05 -1.68
CA GLY A 18 19.02 6.35 -2.26
C GLY A 18 17.73 7.12 -2.48
N PRO A 19 17.71 8.44 -2.25
CA PRO A 19 16.51 9.24 -2.48
C PRO A 19 16.21 9.21 -3.99
N GLY A 20 15.15 8.51 -4.37
CA GLY A 20 14.56 8.62 -5.70
C GLY A 20 13.95 10.01 -5.90
N PRO A 21 13.62 10.39 -7.14
CA PRO A 21 13.20 11.75 -7.52
C PRO A 21 11.85 12.22 -6.95
N ASP A 22 11.21 11.42 -6.10
CA ASP A 22 10.05 11.81 -5.31
C ASP A 22 10.53 12.28 -3.93
N GLU A 23 10.81 13.57 -3.80
CA GLU A 23 11.02 14.22 -2.50
C GLU A 23 9.71 14.13 -1.68
N GLY A 24 9.60 13.06 -0.91
CA GLY A 24 8.52 12.75 0.03
C GLY A 24 7.88 11.39 -0.24
N GLY A 25 8.20 10.38 0.57
CA GLY A 25 7.67 9.03 0.40
C GLY A 25 6.14 8.95 0.58
N PHE A 26 5.50 7.83 0.19
CA PHE A 26 4.06 7.62 0.42
C PHE A 26 3.65 7.87 1.88
N ALA A 27 4.48 7.46 2.84
CA ALA A 27 4.23 7.68 4.26
C ALA A 27 4.07 9.17 4.61
N GLU A 28 4.82 10.07 3.97
CA GLU A 28 4.71 11.51 4.22
C GLU A 28 3.43 12.12 3.63
N ARG A 29 2.94 11.60 2.50
CA ARG A 29 1.63 12.00 1.95
C ARG A 29 0.45 11.38 2.72
N HIS A 30 0.67 10.23 3.34
CA HIS A 30 -0.34 9.46 4.06
C HIS A 30 -0.51 9.93 5.51
N LEU A 31 0.59 10.31 6.18
CA LEU A 31 0.59 10.83 7.53
C LEU A 31 0.30 12.34 7.50
N GLY A 32 -0.85 12.75 8.04
CA GLY A 32 -1.25 14.16 8.08
C GLY A 32 -0.35 15.06 8.94
N PRO A 33 0.03 14.65 10.18
CA PRO A 33 0.91 15.45 11.03
C PRO A 33 2.36 15.43 10.53
N ASP A 34 2.95 16.62 10.39
CA ASP A 34 4.39 16.79 10.21
C ASP A 34 5.14 16.73 11.54
N ALA A 35 6.47 16.87 11.50
CA ALA A 35 7.32 16.79 12.68
C ALA A 35 6.97 17.83 13.76
N ASP A 36 6.61 19.07 13.37
CA ASP A 36 6.27 20.14 14.29
C ASP A 36 4.90 19.90 14.95
N ALA A 37 3.93 19.43 14.18
CA ALA A 37 2.62 19.02 14.68
C ALA A 37 2.75 17.85 15.67
N VAL A 38 3.57 16.84 15.35
CA VAL A 38 3.84 15.71 16.25
C VAL A 38 4.50 16.19 17.55
N ALA A 39 5.50 17.07 17.47
CA ALA A 39 6.14 17.63 18.66
C ALA A 39 5.16 18.41 19.53
N HIS A 40 4.29 19.22 18.93
CA HIS A 40 3.25 19.95 19.64
C HIS A 40 2.23 19.03 20.33
N MET A 41 1.81 17.96 19.66
CA MET A 41 0.90 16.95 20.22
C MET A 41 1.54 16.22 21.41
N LEU A 42 2.80 15.78 21.27
CA LEU A 42 3.54 15.12 22.35
C LEU A 42 3.72 16.04 23.57
N ALA A 43 4.06 17.30 23.35
CA ALA A 43 4.17 18.29 24.43
C ALA A 43 2.84 18.48 25.17
N THR A 44 1.73 18.52 24.43
CA THR A 44 0.37 18.64 25.00
C THR A 44 0.02 17.43 25.88
N LEU A 45 0.50 16.24 25.52
CA LEU A 45 0.34 15.01 26.28
C LEU A 45 1.37 14.83 27.40
N GLY A 46 2.35 15.74 27.51
CA GLY A 46 3.47 15.61 28.45
C GLY A 46 4.34 14.39 28.15
N ARG A 47 4.60 14.11 26.88
CA ARG A 47 5.46 13.01 26.41
C ARG A 47 6.67 13.56 25.63
N THR A 48 7.78 12.83 25.69
CA THR A 48 9.05 13.24 25.07
C THR A 48 9.16 12.82 23.62
N ASP A 49 8.60 11.67 23.28
CA ASP A 49 8.73 11.01 21.98
C ASP A 49 7.59 10.01 21.78
N LEU A 50 7.49 9.48 20.56
CA LEU A 50 6.44 8.55 20.18
C LEU A 50 6.60 7.18 20.86
N ASP A 51 7.83 6.73 21.14
CA ASP A 51 8.10 5.45 21.79
C ASP A 51 7.57 5.45 23.24
N SER A 52 7.82 6.52 23.98
CA SER A 52 7.28 6.76 25.32
C SER A 52 5.75 6.72 25.32
N LEU A 53 5.11 7.32 24.32
CA LEU A 53 3.66 7.28 24.19
C LEU A 53 3.16 5.85 23.93
N ILE A 54 3.86 5.08 23.09
CA ILE A 54 3.51 3.69 22.77
C ILE A 54 3.66 2.78 24.00
N ASP A 55 4.73 2.94 24.77
CA ASP A 55 4.98 2.13 25.98
C ASP A 55 3.89 2.29 27.04
N ASP A 56 3.36 3.50 27.20
CA ASP A 56 2.26 3.77 28.11
C ASP A 56 0.91 3.24 27.58
N ALA A 57 0.71 3.27 26.26
CA ALA A 57 -0.57 2.92 25.63
C ALA A 57 -0.75 1.42 25.38
N VAL A 58 0.33 0.70 25.06
CA VAL A 58 0.30 -0.71 24.65
C VAL A 58 1.01 -1.59 25.68
N PRO A 59 0.29 -2.49 26.39
CA PRO A 59 0.93 -3.40 27.34
C PRO A 59 2.04 -4.24 26.69
N ALA A 60 3.21 -4.26 27.33
CA ALA A 60 4.38 -4.98 26.82
C ALA A 60 4.13 -6.49 26.57
N SER A 61 3.20 -7.10 27.31
CA SER A 61 2.84 -8.52 27.15
C SER A 61 2.21 -8.86 25.79
N ILE A 62 1.68 -7.87 25.07
CA ILE A 62 1.05 -8.05 23.75
C ILE A 62 1.78 -7.28 22.64
N ARG A 63 2.78 -6.46 22.99
CA ARG A 63 3.57 -5.70 22.00
C ARG A 63 4.50 -6.64 21.23
N GLN A 64 4.52 -6.51 19.91
CA GLN A 64 5.44 -7.26 19.07
C GLN A 64 6.89 -6.79 19.31
N SER A 65 7.80 -7.73 19.58
CA SER A 65 9.21 -7.46 19.91
C SER A 65 10.15 -7.38 18.71
N ARG A 66 9.66 -7.74 17.52
CA ARG A 66 10.44 -7.73 16.27
C ARG A 66 9.70 -6.92 15.19
N PRO A 67 10.41 -6.21 14.31
CA PRO A 67 9.80 -5.57 13.15
C PRO A 67 8.98 -6.55 12.30
N LEU A 68 8.06 -6.01 11.51
CA LEU A 68 7.33 -6.79 10.52
C LEU A 68 8.30 -7.30 9.45
N GLY A 69 8.16 -8.56 9.06
CA GLY A 69 8.96 -9.18 8.00
C GLY A 69 8.38 -8.87 6.63
N LEU A 70 8.31 -7.60 6.26
CA LEU A 70 7.81 -7.14 4.97
C LEU A 70 8.96 -6.88 3.99
N GLN A 71 8.67 -6.95 2.70
CA GLN A 71 9.59 -6.52 1.66
C GLN A 71 9.88 -5.02 1.78
N ALA A 72 11.00 -4.57 1.21
CA ALA A 72 11.36 -3.16 1.20
C ALA A 72 10.25 -2.32 0.56
N ILE A 73 10.12 -1.08 1.04
CA ILE A 73 9.10 -0.14 0.59
C ILE A 73 9.38 0.19 -0.88
N ALA A 74 8.46 -0.21 -1.76
CA ALA A 74 8.38 0.32 -3.11
C ALA A 74 7.88 1.77 -3.03
N ASP A 75 8.42 2.65 -3.88
CA ASP A 75 7.77 3.94 -4.10
C ASP A 75 6.38 3.75 -4.74
N GLU A 76 5.54 4.79 -4.74
CA GLU A 76 4.16 4.67 -5.23
C GLU A 76 4.11 4.27 -6.72
N SER A 77 5.06 4.75 -7.51
CA SER A 77 5.15 4.46 -8.94
C SER A 77 5.54 2.98 -9.19
N GLU A 78 6.52 2.49 -8.45
CA GLU A 78 6.98 1.10 -8.46
C GLU A 78 5.86 0.16 -8.00
N ALA A 79 5.13 0.51 -6.93
CA ALA A 79 3.98 -0.25 -6.47
C ALA A 79 2.91 -0.37 -7.56
N LEU A 80 2.58 0.72 -8.25
CA LEU A 80 1.65 0.71 -9.38
C LEU A 80 2.17 -0.14 -10.55
N GLU A 81 3.46 -0.09 -10.87
CA GLU A 81 4.04 -0.93 -11.92
C GLU A 81 3.97 -2.42 -11.57
N GLN A 82 4.29 -2.78 -10.32
CA GLN A 82 4.18 -4.15 -9.83
C GLN A 82 2.75 -4.66 -9.91
N LEU A 83 1.77 -3.85 -9.50
CA LEU A 83 0.36 -4.22 -9.59
C LEU A 83 -0.10 -4.40 -11.04
N ARG A 84 0.34 -3.53 -11.96
CA ARG A 84 0.07 -3.71 -13.41
C ARG A 84 0.63 -5.01 -13.95
N ARG A 85 1.84 -5.39 -13.53
CA ARG A 85 2.49 -6.64 -13.93
C ARG A 85 1.68 -7.86 -13.47
N ILE A 86 1.21 -7.85 -12.22
CA ILE A 86 0.36 -8.91 -11.67
C ILE A 86 -0.97 -8.95 -12.42
N ALA A 87 -1.63 -7.81 -12.62
CA ALA A 87 -2.88 -7.72 -13.36
C ALA A 87 -2.76 -8.20 -14.81
N GLY A 88 -1.60 -8.01 -15.45
CA GLY A 88 -1.30 -8.50 -16.80
C GLY A 88 -1.25 -10.02 -16.92
N THR A 89 -1.21 -10.77 -15.81
CA THR A 89 -1.30 -12.24 -15.81
C THR A 89 -2.75 -12.74 -15.96
N ASN A 90 -3.75 -11.87 -15.76
CA ASN A 90 -5.15 -12.23 -15.91
C ASN A 90 -5.54 -12.42 -17.38
N THR A 91 -6.40 -13.39 -17.67
CA THR A 91 -7.00 -13.57 -18.99
C THR A 91 -8.43 -13.03 -18.99
N VAL A 92 -8.66 -11.93 -19.71
CA VAL A 92 -10.00 -11.35 -19.87
C VAL A 92 -10.71 -12.06 -21.04
N VAL A 93 -11.84 -12.71 -20.76
CA VAL A 93 -12.65 -13.43 -21.75
C VAL A 93 -14.11 -12.99 -21.67
N THR A 94 -14.84 -13.17 -22.77
CA THR A 94 -16.31 -13.06 -22.75
C THR A 94 -16.89 -14.21 -21.94
N SER A 95 -17.26 -13.93 -20.69
CA SER A 95 -17.76 -14.94 -19.76
C SER A 95 -19.28 -15.06 -19.89
N LEU A 96 -19.75 -16.21 -20.41
CA LEU A 96 -21.17 -16.55 -20.53
C LEU A 96 -21.62 -17.59 -19.50
N ILE A 97 -20.90 -17.69 -18.38
CA ILE A 97 -21.18 -18.66 -17.30
C ILE A 97 -22.49 -18.34 -16.58
N GLY A 98 -22.79 -17.05 -16.39
CA GLY A 98 -23.97 -16.60 -15.64
C GLY A 98 -23.80 -16.77 -14.13
N CYS A 99 -24.68 -17.55 -13.50
CA CYS A 99 -24.67 -17.80 -12.05
C CYS A 99 -24.75 -16.52 -11.18
N GLY A 100 -25.47 -15.50 -11.64
CA GLY A 100 -25.68 -14.25 -10.90
C GLY A 100 -24.72 -13.12 -11.25
N TYR A 101 -23.73 -13.36 -12.12
CA TYR A 101 -22.86 -12.32 -12.68
C TYR A 101 -23.02 -12.24 -14.19
N HIS A 102 -23.30 -11.03 -14.67
CA HIS A 102 -23.48 -10.74 -16.08
C HIS A 102 -22.67 -9.48 -16.41
N ASP A 103 -21.91 -9.54 -17.51
CA ASP A 103 -21.13 -8.40 -17.96
C ASP A 103 -22.03 -7.21 -18.34
N THR A 104 -21.51 -5.99 -18.22
CA THR A 104 -22.27 -4.77 -18.45
C THR A 104 -21.38 -3.63 -18.91
N VAL A 105 -21.96 -2.71 -19.68
CA VAL A 105 -21.31 -1.44 -19.99
C VAL A 105 -21.54 -0.49 -18.83
N THR A 106 -20.49 -0.23 -18.05
CA THR A 106 -20.52 0.84 -17.06
C THR A 106 -20.49 2.19 -17.80
N PRO A 107 -21.53 3.03 -17.69
CA PRO A 107 -21.54 4.31 -18.41
C PRO A 107 -20.33 5.17 -18.02
N PRO A 108 -19.55 5.71 -18.99
CA PRO A 108 -18.31 6.43 -18.70
C PRO A 108 -18.49 7.61 -17.74
N VAL A 109 -19.66 8.27 -17.80
CA VAL A 109 -20.01 9.38 -16.90
C VAL A 109 -20.15 8.93 -15.44
N ILE A 110 -20.63 7.69 -15.20
CA ILE A 110 -20.75 7.13 -13.85
C ILE A 110 -19.38 6.67 -13.36
N LEU A 111 -18.61 5.97 -14.21
CA LEU A 111 -17.26 5.53 -13.87
C LEU A 111 -16.39 6.70 -13.40
N ARG A 112 -16.29 7.76 -14.22
CA ARG A 112 -15.39 8.88 -13.93
C ARG A 112 -15.86 9.79 -12.79
N ASN A 113 -17.15 10.10 -12.72
CA ASN A 113 -17.64 11.13 -11.80
C ASN A 113 -18.12 10.59 -10.46
N VAL A 114 -18.29 9.27 -10.33
CA VAL A 114 -18.72 8.61 -9.10
C VAL A 114 -17.65 7.62 -8.63
N LEU A 115 -17.37 6.56 -9.40
CA LEU A 115 -16.47 5.49 -8.94
C LEU A 115 -14.99 5.91 -8.82
N GLU A 116 -14.53 6.83 -9.67
CA GLU A 116 -13.15 7.35 -9.64
C GLU A 116 -13.03 8.68 -8.88
N ASN A 117 -14.11 9.17 -8.26
CA ASN A 117 -14.14 10.44 -7.54
C ASN A 117 -14.19 10.26 -6.00
N PRO A 118 -13.14 10.67 -5.25
CA PRO A 118 -13.09 10.51 -3.80
C PRO A 118 -14.10 11.37 -3.03
N ALA A 119 -14.84 12.27 -3.69
CA ALA A 119 -16.00 12.91 -3.06
C ALA A 119 -17.18 11.95 -2.86
N TRP A 120 -17.13 10.75 -3.46
CA TRP A 120 -18.19 9.75 -3.43
C TRP A 120 -17.82 8.45 -2.71
N TYR A 121 -16.54 8.20 -2.40
CA TYR A 121 -16.03 7.03 -1.65
C TYR A 121 -14.94 7.44 -0.67
#